data_AF-A0A1C6NHQ2-F1
#
_entry.id   AF-A0A1C6NHQ2-F1
#
_cell.length_a   1.000
_cell.length_b   1.000
_cell.length_c   1.000
_cell.angle_alpha   90.00
_cell.angle_beta   90.00
_cell.angle_gamma   90.00
#
_symmetry.space_group_name_H-M   'P 1'
#
loop_
_entity.id
_entity.type
_entity.pdbx_description
1 polymer ?
#
loop_
_entity_poly.entity_id
_entity_poly.type
_entity_poly.pdbx_seq_one_letter_code
_entity_poly.pdbx_strand_id
1 'polypeptide(L)'
;MTATKPRTTLPRWLLGPATDEVRREQAVAAAFLRVLLGLMWLYNVAWKRPPDFGQDTDSGLYHFTSYAVSHPVFPPYSWVVEELVLPNIVIFGWGVLIVETALAVLLLTGAWVRVAAALGVLQSLAIGLSVAYGPHEWPWAYWLMIGAHVAVLFSSAGRVFALDAVRAGTGSARTLGRIWGAIALITGVVGVILSAGDPLNPRGEALGSADPSLSLGEYNVIGGLVLVLAGGLLLLSALSGKALAGRVAAVVAAAAAATLYIQVGFGDPLLGGNATSAAFLLTVALVAAVAGRAPGRASPRE
;
A
#
# COMPACT_ATOMS: atom_id res chain seq x y z
N MET A 1 33.59 32.83 3.81
CA MET A 1 33.62 31.42 4.26
C MET A 1 32.40 30.71 3.70
N THR A 2 32.56 30.01 2.58
CA THR A 2 31.53 29.16 1.99
C THR A 2 31.36 27.93 2.90
N ALA A 3 30.31 27.93 3.72
CA ALA A 3 29.95 26.75 4.49
C ALA A 3 29.68 25.59 3.51
N THR A 4 30.59 24.63 3.48
CA THR A 4 30.44 23.38 2.72
C THR A 4 29.18 22.69 3.23
N LYS A 5 28.14 22.64 2.40
CA LYS A 5 26.90 21.89 2.70
C LYS A 5 27.31 20.46 3.06
N PRO A 6 26.90 19.92 4.22
CA PRO A 6 27.28 18.58 4.62
C PRO A 6 26.82 17.59 3.55
N ARG A 7 27.74 16.71 3.11
CA ARG A 7 27.43 15.65 2.14
C ARG A 7 26.31 14.78 2.68
N THR A 8 25.19 14.73 1.97
CA THR A 8 24.10 13.81 2.26
C THR A 8 24.54 12.38 1.92
N THR A 9 24.54 11.49 2.91
CA THR A 9 24.79 10.06 2.68
C THR A 9 23.56 9.41 2.03
N LEU A 10 23.77 8.32 1.28
CA LEU A 10 22.68 7.58 0.63
C LEU A 10 21.57 7.15 1.61
N PRO A 11 21.87 6.57 2.81
CA PRO A 11 20.83 6.20 3.76
C PRO A 11 20.04 7.42 4.27
N ARG A 12 20.71 8.55 4.50
CA ARG A 12 20.05 9.77 4.96
C ARG A 12 19.15 10.37 3.88
N TRP A 13 19.56 10.29 2.62
CA TRP A 13 18.74 10.73 1.50
C TRP A 13 17.51 9.82 1.31
N LEU A 14 17.70 8.50 1.37
CA LEU A 14 16.64 7.51 1.17
C LEU A 14 15.57 7.56 2.28
N LEU A 15 15.98 7.72 3.54
CA LEU A 15 15.06 7.79 4.69
C LEU A 15 14.46 9.19 4.90
N GLY A 16 15.04 10.21 4.26
CA GLY A 16 14.61 11.59 4.33
C GLY A 16 13.29 11.83 3.57
N PRO A 17 12.48 12.81 4.00
CA PRO A 17 11.20 13.10 3.36
C PRO A 17 11.39 13.64 1.93
N ALA A 18 10.63 13.10 0.97
CA ALA A 18 10.67 13.50 -0.45
C ALA A 18 9.92 14.83 -0.68
N THR A 19 10.43 15.92 -0.12
CA THR A 19 9.71 17.20 0.04
C THR A 19 10.45 18.40 -0.55
N ASP A 20 11.38 18.14 -1.49
CA ASP A 20 12.20 19.14 -2.15
C ASP A 20 11.36 20.29 -2.72
N GLU A 21 11.84 21.54 -2.61
CA GLU A 21 11.09 22.71 -3.05
C GLU A 21 10.96 22.74 -4.57
N VAL A 22 9.72 22.68 -5.04
CA VAL A 22 9.34 22.71 -6.46
C VAL A 22 8.06 23.52 -6.65
N ARG A 23 7.70 23.82 -7.90
CA ARG A 23 6.40 24.43 -8.22
C ARG A 23 5.26 23.53 -7.74
N ARG A 24 4.14 24.12 -7.32
CA ARG A 24 3.02 23.35 -6.74
C ARG A 24 2.47 22.34 -7.75
N GLU A 25 2.35 22.73 -9.01
CA GLU A 25 1.88 21.85 -10.09
C GLU A 25 2.75 20.59 -10.23
N GLN A 26 4.08 20.74 -10.14
CA GLN A 26 5.02 19.62 -10.22
C GLN A 26 4.88 18.67 -9.01
N ALA A 27 4.72 19.23 -7.81
CA ALA A 27 4.49 18.42 -6.62
C ALA A 27 3.15 17.67 -6.67
N VAL A 28 2.10 18.29 -7.24
CA VAL A 28 0.79 17.66 -7.43
C VAL A 28 0.89 16.52 -8.46
N ALA A 29 1.55 16.74 -9.60
CA ALA A 29 1.76 15.70 -10.61
C ALA A 29 2.55 14.50 -10.05
N ALA A 30 3.62 14.78 -9.29
CA ALA A 30 4.41 13.74 -8.63
C ALA A 30 3.60 12.96 -7.57
N ALA A 31 2.78 13.67 -6.78
CA ALA A 31 1.88 13.03 -5.81
C ALA A 31 0.80 12.18 -6.50
N PHE A 32 0.27 12.64 -7.64
CA PHE A 32 -0.67 11.88 -8.45
C PHE A 32 -0.06 10.57 -8.96
N LEU A 33 1.14 10.63 -9.56
CA LEU A 33 1.85 9.43 -10.01
C LEU A 33 2.11 8.47 -8.86
N ARG A 34 2.55 8.99 -7.70
CA ARG A 34 2.73 8.19 -6.48
C ARG A 34 1.44 7.47 -6.07
N VAL A 35 0.31 8.16 -6.05
CA VAL A 35 -0.98 7.56 -5.67
C VAL A 35 -1.40 6.50 -6.68
N LEU A 36 -1.23 6.75 -7.99
CA LEU A 36 -1.49 5.74 -9.03
C LEU A 36 -0.65 4.47 -8.82
N LEU A 37 0.65 4.62 -8.53
CA LEU A 37 1.50 3.46 -8.22
C LEU A 37 1.03 2.76 -6.95
N GLY A 38 0.62 3.50 -5.91
CA GLY A 38 0.04 2.92 -4.70
C GLY A 38 -1.23 2.10 -4.97
N LEU A 39 -2.12 2.59 -5.84
CA LEU A 39 -3.32 1.87 -6.26
C LEU A 39 -2.99 0.64 -7.10
N MET A 40 -1.99 0.73 -7.99
CA MET A 40 -1.50 -0.41 -8.76
C MET A 40 -0.95 -1.53 -7.84
N TRP A 41 -0.16 -1.18 -6.82
CA TRP A 41 0.30 -2.17 -5.84
C TRP A 41 -0.83 -2.72 -4.97
N LEU A 42 -1.78 -1.88 -4.59
CA LEU A 42 -2.98 -2.30 -3.85
C LEU A 42 -3.79 -3.34 -4.64
N TYR A 43 -3.88 -3.16 -5.96
CA TYR A 43 -4.48 -4.12 -6.88
C TYR A 43 -3.63 -5.41 -6.96
N ASN A 44 -2.32 -5.29 -7.13
CA ASN A 44 -1.43 -6.43 -7.22
C ASN A 44 -1.54 -7.36 -6.00
N VAL A 45 -1.71 -6.82 -4.80
CA VAL A 45 -1.86 -7.59 -3.56
C VAL A 45 -3.09 -8.53 -3.59
N ALA A 46 -4.15 -8.20 -4.34
CA ALA A 46 -5.44 -8.90 -4.29
C ALA A 46 -5.38 -10.39 -4.66
N TRP A 47 -4.48 -10.76 -5.58
CA TRP A 47 -4.42 -12.11 -6.15
C TRP A 47 -3.29 -12.97 -5.54
N LYS A 48 -2.57 -12.48 -4.53
CA LYS A 48 -1.54 -13.25 -3.80
C LYS A 48 -2.20 -14.02 -2.67
N ARG A 49 -2.68 -15.22 -3.01
CA ARG A 49 -3.57 -16.04 -2.17
C ARG A 49 -2.79 -17.15 -1.46
N PRO A 50 -2.44 -17.02 -0.18
CA PRO A 50 -2.03 -18.15 0.67
C PRO A 50 -3.13 -19.22 0.75
N PRO A 51 -2.81 -20.45 1.20
CA PRO A 51 -1.52 -20.84 1.80
C PRO A 51 -0.42 -21.25 0.81
N ASP A 52 -0.79 -21.76 -0.37
CA ASP A 52 0.13 -22.38 -1.34
C ASP A 52 0.50 -21.43 -2.51
N PHE A 53 -0.13 -20.26 -2.58
CA PHE A 53 0.10 -19.26 -3.63
C PHE A 53 -0.18 -19.77 -5.06
N GLY A 54 -1.08 -20.77 -5.18
CA GLY A 54 -1.51 -21.35 -6.44
C GLY A 54 -0.65 -22.51 -6.94
N GLN A 55 0.20 -23.09 -6.07
CA GLN A 55 1.02 -24.25 -6.39
C GLN A 55 0.19 -25.49 -6.76
N ASP A 56 -0.87 -25.79 -6.01
CA ASP A 56 -1.70 -26.99 -6.23
C ASP A 56 -2.58 -26.89 -7.48
N THR A 57 -2.81 -25.66 -7.96
CA THR A 57 -3.71 -25.37 -9.08
C THR A 57 -2.99 -24.85 -10.32
N ASP A 58 -1.65 -24.79 -10.28
CA ASP A 58 -0.80 -24.13 -11.29
C ASP A 58 -1.35 -22.75 -11.69
N SER A 59 -1.65 -21.94 -10.68
CA SER A 59 -2.24 -20.61 -10.85
C SER A 59 -1.55 -19.56 -9.97
N GLY A 60 -2.05 -18.33 -10.00
CA GLY A 60 -1.62 -17.28 -9.07
C GLY A 60 -0.12 -16.99 -9.12
N LEU A 61 0.47 -16.71 -7.96
CA LEU A 61 1.87 -16.27 -7.87
C LEU A 61 2.84 -17.39 -8.26
N TYR A 62 2.57 -18.64 -7.87
CA TYR A 62 3.38 -19.78 -8.27
C TYR A 62 3.52 -19.88 -9.79
N HIS A 63 2.39 -19.84 -10.51
CA HIS A 63 2.35 -19.92 -11.97
C HIS A 63 3.23 -18.85 -12.64
N PHE A 64 3.02 -17.57 -12.30
CA PHE A 64 3.82 -16.47 -12.87
C PHE A 64 5.29 -16.54 -12.46
N THR A 65 5.60 -17.09 -11.29
CA THR A 65 6.98 -17.27 -10.85
C THR A 65 7.68 -18.39 -11.65
N SER A 66 6.94 -19.43 -12.04
CA SER A 66 7.45 -20.54 -12.86
C SER A 66 7.91 -20.11 -14.27
N TYR A 67 7.40 -18.96 -14.76
CA TYR A 67 7.85 -18.37 -16.02
C TYR A 67 9.31 -17.92 -15.99
N ALA A 68 9.88 -17.62 -14.82
CA ALA A 68 11.30 -17.33 -14.72
C ALA A 68 12.17 -18.51 -15.18
N VAL A 69 11.66 -19.74 -15.06
CA VAL A 69 12.37 -20.98 -15.40
C VAL A 69 11.98 -21.45 -16.80
N SER A 70 10.68 -21.47 -17.13
CA SER A 70 10.21 -21.94 -18.44
C SER A 70 10.47 -20.94 -19.58
N HIS A 71 10.55 -19.64 -19.27
CA HIS A 71 10.78 -18.55 -20.22
C HIS A 71 11.89 -17.61 -19.72
N PRO A 72 13.13 -18.10 -19.58
CA PRO A 72 14.17 -17.40 -18.83
C PRO A 72 14.60 -16.10 -19.52
N VAL A 73 14.58 -15.01 -18.74
CA VAL A 73 15.10 -13.69 -19.16
C VAL A 73 16.60 -13.57 -18.86
N PHE A 74 17.00 -14.02 -17.66
CA PHE A 74 18.38 -13.93 -17.17
C PHE A 74 18.73 -15.21 -16.40
N PRO A 75 19.62 -16.09 -16.94
CA PRO A 75 19.83 -17.42 -16.39
C PRO A 75 20.22 -17.48 -14.90
N PRO A 76 21.07 -16.59 -14.36
CA PRO A 76 21.36 -16.60 -12.92
C PRO A 76 20.12 -16.32 -12.04
N TYR A 77 19.19 -15.51 -12.52
CA TYR A 77 17.92 -15.28 -11.82
C TYR A 77 17.04 -16.52 -11.90
N SER A 78 16.91 -17.14 -13.08
CA SER A 78 16.17 -18.38 -13.28
C SER A 78 16.65 -19.50 -12.36
N TRP A 79 17.97 -19.66 -12.22
CA TRP A 79 18.56 -20.65 -11.30
C TRP A 79 18.17 -20.40 -9.84
N VAL A 80 18.21 -19.14 -9.37
CA VAL A 80 17.73 -18.79 -8.02
C VAL A 80 16.25 -19.10 -7.88
N VAL A 81 15.45 -18.82 -8.91
CA VAL A 81 14.01 -19.10 -8.86
C VAL A 81 13.73 -20.60 -8.79
N GLU A 82 14.40 -21.39 -9.63
CA GLU A 82 14.25 -22.85 -9.69
C GLU A 82 14.69 -23.55 -8.41
N GLU A 83 15.87 -23.20 -7.88
CA GLU A 83 16.48 -23.94 -6.76
C GLU A 83 16.08 -23.41 -5.38
N LEU A 84 15.72 -22.13 -5.28
CA LEU A 84 15.44 -21.49 -4.00
C LEU A 84 13.99 -20.99 -3.88
N VAL A 85 13.46 -20.29 -4.88
CA VAL A 85 12.15 -19.63 -4.76
C VAL A 85 11.00 -20.62 -4.90
N LEU A 86 10.92 -21.37 -6.00
CA LEU A 86 9.81 -22.30 -6.27
C LEU A 86 9.70 -23.42 -5.21
N PRO A 87 10.80 -24.06 -4.75
CA PRO A 87 10.72 -25.08 -3.70
C PRO A 87 10.27 -24.51 -2.34
N ASN A 88 10.43 -23.19 -2.14
CA ASN A 88 10.06 -22.50 -0.91
C ASN A 88 8.96 -21.44 -1.16
N ILE A 89 8.08 -21.68 -2.15
CA ILE A 89 7.15 -20.65 -2.65
C ILE A 89 6.27 -20.04 -1.56
N VAL A 90 5.90 -20.82 -0.54
CA VAL A 90 5.10 -20.32 0.59
C VAL A 90 5.81 -19.19 1.32
N ILE A 91 7.12 -19.35 1.64
CA ILE A 91 7.90 -18.34 2.35
C ILE A 91 8.08 -17.09 1.47
N PHE A 92 8.44 -17.29 0.20
CA PHE A 92 8.63 -16.19 -0.74
C PHE A 92 7.31 -15.48 -1.06
N GLY A 93 6.20 -16.20 -1.17
CA GLY A 93 4.87 -15.67 -1.41
C GLY A 93 4.40 -14.75 -0.29
N TRP A 94 4.61 -15.14 0.97
CA TRP A 94 4.39 -14.24 2.11
C TRP A 94 5.31 -13.02 2.07
N GLY A 95 6.58 -13.20 1.69
CA GLY A 95 7.53 -12.11 1.50
C GLY A 95 7.06 -11.09 0.45
N VAL A 96 6.65 -11.57 -0.72
CA VAL A 96 6.08 -10.76 -1.81
C VAL A 96 4.81 -10.05 -1.33
N LEU A 97 3.90 -10.76 -0.68
CA LEU A 97 2.65 -10.19 -0.16
C LEU A 97 2.92 -9.04 0.82
N ILE A 98 3.88 -9.21 1.75
CA ILE A 98 4.28 -8.18 2.71
C ILE A 98 4.90 -6.97 2.00
N VAL A 99 5.81 -7.20 1.05
CA VAL A 99 6.49 -6.13 0.30
C VAL A 99 5.49 -5.34 -0.54
N GLU A 100 4.61 -6.01 -1.28
CA GLU A 100 3.59 -5.34 -2.10
C GLU A 100 2.56 -4.58 -1.26
N THR A 101 2.18 -5.14 -0.10
CA THR A 101 1.36 -4.44 0.90
C THR A 101 2.07 -3.18 1.39
N ALA A 102 3.34 -3.29 1.77
CA ALA A 102 4.12 -2.14 2.23
C ALA A 102 4.23 -1.08 1.13
N LEU A 103 4.45 -1.48 -0.13
CA LEU A 103 4.47 -0.57 -1.27
C LEU A 103 3.14 0.17 -1.41
N ALA A 104 2.02 -0.54 -1.39
CA ALA A 104 0.68 0.06 -1.45
C ALA A 104 0.48 1.08 -0.32
N VAL A 105 0.72 0.68 0.94
CA VAL A 105 0.53 1.54 2.11
C VAL A 105 1.44 2.77 2.08
N LEU A 106 2.74 2.59 1.84
CA LEU A 106 3.72 3.69 1.84
C LEU A 106 3.48 4.66 0.68
N LEU A 107 3.17 4.15 -0.51
CA LEU A 107 2.88 4.99 -1.67
C LEU A 107 1.54 5.68 -1.53
N LEU A 108 0.48 5.07 -1.01
CA LEU A 108 -0.81 5.74 -0.83
C LEU A 108 -0.75 6.83 0.24
N THR A 109 -0.16 6.52 1.39
CA THR A 109 -0.01 7.49 2.49
C THR A 109 1.05 8.56 2.23
N GLY A 110 1.97 8.32 1.29
CA GLY A 110 3.11 9.19 1.03
C GLY A 110 4.11 9.19 2.17
N ALA A 111 4.31 8.04 2.81
CA ALA A 111 5.26 7.85 3.89
C ALA A 111 6.52 7.15 3.35
N TRP A 112 7.70 7.68 3.70
CA TRP A 112 8.98 7.14 3.23
C TRP A 112 9.01 6.92 1.71
N VAL A 113 8.59 7.95 0.95
CA VAL A 113 8.31 7.82 -0.49
C VAL A 113 9.53 7.33 -1.27
N ARG A 114 10.74 7.77 -0.91
CA ARG A 114 11.98 7.30 -1.57
C ARG A 114 12.27 5.82 -1.27
N VAL A 115 12.03 5.35 -0.05
CA VAL A 115 12.15 3.92 0.29
C VAL A 115 11.16 3.11 -0.52
N ALA A 116 9.89 3.53 -0.53
CA ALA A 116 8.84 2.84 -1.27
C ALA A 116 9.13 2.83 -2.78
N ALA A 117 9.61 3.95 -3.34
CA ALA A 117 9.99 4.01 -4.74
C ALA A 117 11.18 3.10 -5.08
N ALA A 118 12.22 3.07 -4.24
CA ALA A 118 13.35 2.17 -4.44
C ALA A 118 12.95 0.69 -4.33
N LEU A 119 12.12 0.34 -3.33
CA LEU A 119 11.55 -1.01 -3.21
C LEU A 119 10.69 -1.37 -4.42
N GLY A 120 9.90 -0.41 -4.94
CA GLY A 120 9.07 -0.61 -6.12
C GLY A 120 9.89 -0.84 -7.38
N VAL A 121 11.06 -0.21 -7.53
CA VAL A 121 12.03 -0.54 -8.60
C VAL A 121 12.49 -1.99 -8.47
N LEU A 122 12.92 -2.42 -7.28
CA LEU A 122 13.41 -3.78 -7.05
C LEU A 122 12.31 -4.82 -7.30
N GLN A 123 11.09 -4.58 -6.80
CA GLN A 123 9.95 -5.47 -6.99
C GLN A 123 9.52 -5.55 -8.47
N SER A 124 9.47 -4.40 -9.16
CA SER A 124 9.14 -4.37 -10.59
C SER A 124 10.20 -5.09 -11.44
N LEU A 125 11.47 -5.02 -11.06
CA LEU A 125 12.55 -5.76 -11.71
C LEU A 125 12.39 -7.28 -11.48
N ALA A 126 12.11 -7.71 -10.25
CA ALA A 126 11.88 -9.13 -9.95
C ALA A 126 10.68 -9.68 -10.74
N ILE A 127 9.58 -8.94 -10.81
CA ILE A 127 8.41 -9.30 -11.64
C ILE A 127 8.84 -9.38 -13.11
N GLY A 128 9.47 -8.33 -13.65
CA GLY A 128 9.90 -8.31 -15.05
C GLY A 128 10.83 -9.47 -15.41
N LEU A 129 11.77 -9.83 -14.54
CA LEU A 129 12.66 -10.98 -14.75
C LEU A 129 11.93 -12.33 -14.69
N SER A 130 10.78 -12.40 -14.01
CA SER A 130 9.95 -13.61 -13.93
C SER A 130 9.08 -13.78 -15.16
N VAL A 131 8.49 -12.70 -15.69
CA VAL A 131 7.39 -12.81 -16.66
C VAL A 131 7.60 -12.11 -18.01
N ALA A 132 8.70 -11.39 -18.23
CA ALA A 132 8.88 -10.61 -19.46
C ALA A 132 8.83 -11.40 -20.78
N TYR A 133 9.17 -12.70 -20.76
CA TYR A 133 9.02 -13.60 -21.91
C TYR A 133 7.91 -14.64 -21.73
N GLY A 134 7.09 -14.49 -20.67
CA GLY A 134 5.92 -15.33 -20.44
C GLY A 134 4.87 -15.17 -21.54
N PRO A 135 4.07 -16.20 -21.82
CA PRO A 135 2.95 -16.10 -22.75
C PRO A 135 1.98 -14.99 -22.35
N HIS A 136 1.49 -14.23 -23.33
CA HIS A 136 0.51 -13.15 -23.16
C HIS A 136 0.94 -11.96 -22.29
N GLU A 137 2.21 -11.87 -21.94
CA GLU A 137 2.75 -10.75 -21.16
C GLU A 137 3.25 -9.61 -22.04
N TRP A 138 3.20 -8.38 -21.49
CA TRP A 138 3.73 -7.19 -22.16
C TRP A 138 4.96 -6.65 -21.43
N PRO A 139 6.20 -7.01 -21.87
CA PRO A 139 7.43 -6.66 -21.15
C PRO A 139 7.61 -5.16 -20.85
N TRP A 140 7.09 -4.27 -21.71
CA TRP A 140 7.17 -2.83 -21.47
C TRP A 140 6.36 -2.36 -20.27
N ALA A 141 5.35 -3.11 -19.83
CA ALA A 141 4.61 -2.79 -18.62
C ALA A 141 5.56 -2.71 -17.40
N TYR A 142 6.49 -3.66 -17.25
CA TYR A 142 7.43 -3.67 -16.13
C TYR A 142 8.50 -2.58 -16.25
N TRP A 143 8.96 -2.27 -17.47
CA TRP A 143 9.86 -1.13 -17.69
C TRP A 143 9.19 0.20 -17.37
N LEU A 144 7.90 0.35 -17.71
CA LEU A 144 7.10 1.52 -17.33
C LEU A 144 6.89 1.59 -15.81
N MET A 145 6.64 0.45 -15.15
CA MET A 145 6.60 0.39 -13.69
C MET A 145 7.93 0.84 -13.07
N ILE A 146 9.07 0.33 -13.55
CA ILE A 146 10.40 0.74 -13.10
C ILE A 146 10.60 2.25 -13.31
N GLY A 147 10.34 2.74 -14.52
CA GLY A 147 10.48 4.15 -14.88
C GLY A 147 9.61 5.08 -14.02
N ALA A 148 8.37 4.68 -13.75
CA ALA A 148 7.46 5.43 -12.88
C ALA A 148 7.97 5.49 -11.43
N HIS A 149 8.51 4.40 -10.89
CA HIS A 149 9.13 4.41 -9.57
C HIS A 149 10.41 5.25 -9.54
N VAL A 150 11.24 5.20 -10.58
CA VAL A 150 12.41 6.08 -10.72
C VAL A 150 11.98 7.54 -10.73
N ALA A 151 10.93 7.89 -11.48
CA ALA A 151 10.39 9.25 -11.49
C ALA A 151 9.92 9.68 -10.09
N VAL A 152 9.20 8.82 -9.36
CA VAL A 152 8.78 9.10 -7.98
C VAL A 152 9.99 9.25 -7.04
N LEU A 153 10.98 8.36 -7.14
CA LEU A 153 12.19 8.34 -6.32
C LEU A 153 12.97 9.65 -6.35
N PHE A 154 13.04 10.29 -7.52
CA PHE A 154 13.78 11.53 -7.74
C PHE A 154 12.88 12.79 -7.81
N SER A 155 11.61 12.68 -7.42
CA SER A 155 10.67 13.80 -7.40
C SER A 155 10.29 14.25 -5.99
N SER A 156 9.52 15.35 -5.91
CA SER A 156 8.94 15.85 -4.66
C SER A 156 7.55 15.23 -4.37
N ALA A 157 7.39 13.93 -4.65
CA ALA A 157 6.12 13.20 -4.51
C ALA A 157 5.62 13.08 -3.06
N GLY A 158 6.47 13.35 -2.08
CA GLY A 158 6.13 13.39 -0.65
C GLY A 158 5.71 14.77 -0.14
N ARG A 159 5.62 15.80 -1.00
CA ARG A 159 5.31 17.18 -0.61
C ARG A 159 3.82 17.49 -0.49
N VAL A 160 2.98 16.82 -1.28
CA VAL A 160 1.52 17.02 -1.30
C VAL A 160 0.82 15.73 -0.93
N PHE A 161 -0.22 15.85 -0.09
CA PHE A 161 -1.06 14.72 0.32
C PHE A 161 -0.22 13.53 0.85
N ALA A 162 0.76 13.80 1.71
CA ALA A 162 1.75 12.81 2.10
C ALA A 162 2.22 12.95 3.56
N LEU A 163 2.47 11.82 4.22
CA LEU A 163 3.04 11.79 5.57
C LEU A 163 4.47 12.31 5.62
N ASP A 164 5.24 12.23 4.53
CA ASP A 164 6.57 12.85 4.44
C ASP A 164 6.51 14.38 4.59
N ALA A 165 5.49 15.06 4.04
CA ALA A 165 5.28 16.48 4.29
C ALA A 165 5.02 16.79 5.76
N VAL A 166 4.27 15.92 6.46
CA VAL A 166 4.05 16.07 7.91
C VAL A 166 5.36 15.88 8.68
N ARG A 167 6.15 14.85 8.33
CA ARG A 167 7.47 14.60 8.92
C ARG A 167 8.46 15.75 8.68
N ALA A 168 8.36 16.42 7.54
CA ALA A 168 9.16 17.58 7.18
C ALA A 168 8.65 18.91 7.77
N GLY A 169 7.47 18.92 8.43
CA GLY A 169 6.86 20.14 8.97
C GLY A 169 6.22 21.05 7.92
N THR A 170 6.11 20.61 6.66
CA THR A 170 5.48 21.38 5.56
C THR A 170 4.03 20.98 5.30
N GLY A 171 3.58 19.85 5.83
CA GLY A 171 2.24 19.29 5.69
C GLY A 171 1.41 19.32 6.97
N SER A 172 0.11 19.02 6.84
CA SER A 172 -0.85 19.02 7.95
C SER A 172 -1.43 17.62 8.21
N ALA A 173 -1.08 17.04 9.37
CA ALA A 173 -1.64 15.76 9.82
C ALA A 173 -3.18 15.80 9.91
N ARG A 174 -3.74 16.95 10.29
CA ARG A 174 -5.20 17.16 10.36
C ARG A 174 -5.84 17.11 8.97
N THR A 175 -5.20 17.68 7.96
CA THR A 175 -5.74 17.65 6.59
C THR A 175 -5.73 16.23 6.04
N LEU A 176 -4.63 15.49 6.24
CA LEU A 176 -4.55 14.08 5.88
C LEU A 176 -5.57 13.22 6.62
N GLY A 177 -5.70 13.41 7.94
CA GLY A 177 -6.69 12.70 8.75
C GLY A 177 -8.12 12.97 8.30
N ARG A 178 -8.45 14.20 7.87
CA ARG A 178 -9.78 14.51 7.32
C ARG A 178 -10.06 13.74 6.03
N ILE A 179 -9.10 13.76 5.09
CA ILE A 179 -9.28 13.12 3.79
C ILE A 179 -9.36 11.60 3.97
N TRP A 180 -8.37 10.98 4.63
CA TRP A 180 -8.36 9.53 4.84
C TRP A 180 -9.49 9.05 5.75
N GLY A 181 -9.87 9.83 6.75
CA GLY A 181 -11.03 9.53 7.59
C GLY A 181 -12.33 9.56 6.81
N ALA A 182 -12.50 10.52 5.89
CA ALA A 182 -13.66 10.58 5.00
C ALA A 182 -13.67 9.41 4.01
N ILE A 183 -12.54 9.08 3.38
CA ILE A 183 -12.44 7.92 2.48
C ILE A 183 -12.81 6.64 3.24
N ALA A 184 -12.21 6.39 4.41
CA ALA A 184 -12.51 5.20 5.22
C ALA A 184 -13.97 5.13 5.66
N LEU A 185 -14.56 6.25 6.08
CA LEU A 185 -15.97 6.32 6.47
C LEU A 185 -16.89 6.01 5.28
N ILE A 186 -16.64 6.61 4.12
CA ILE A 186 -17.44 6.38 2.91
C ILE A 186 -17.32 4.91 2.48
N THR A 187 -16.10 4.37 2.40
CA THR A 187 -15.87 2.95 2.07
C THR A 187 -16.60 2.03 3.05
N GLY A 188 -16.54 2.32 4.36
CA GLY A 188 -17.25 1.55 5.37
C GLY A 188 -18.77 1.60 5.21
N VAL A 189 -19.35 2.79 4.99
CA VAL A 189 -20.79 2.97 4.75
C VAL A 189 -21.23 2.22 3.49
N VAL A 190 -20.48 2.35 2.40
CA VAL A 190 -20.75 1.62 1.15
C VAL A 190 -20.68 0.12 1.40
N GLY A 191 -19.69 -0.37 2.15
CA GLY A 191 -19.58 -1.78 2.54
C GLY A 191 -20.80 -2.28 3.32
N VAL A 192 -21.30 -1.51 4.28
CA VAL A 192 -22.54 -1.82 5.04
C VAL A 192 -23.75 -1.87 4.12
N ILE A 193 -23.93 -0.89 3.22
CA ILE A 193 -25.06 -0.83 2.29
C ILE A 193 -25.03 -2.03 1.34
N LEU A 194 -23.87 -2.29 0.73
CA LEU A 194 -23.70 -3.40 -0.23
C LEU A 194 -23.83 -4.77 0.44
N SER A 195 -23.70 -4.88 1.76
CA SER A 195 -23.88 -6.12 2.52
C SER A 195 -25.25 -6.27 3.18
N ALA A 196 -26.14 -5.27 3.11
CA ALA A 196 -27.42 -5.31 3.81
C ALA A 196 -28.32 -6.52 3.47
N GLY A 197 -28.27 -7.01 2.22
CA GLY A 197 -29.04 -8.17 1.77
C GLY A 197 -28.48 -9.52 2.24
N ASP A 198 -27.17 -9.58 2.52
CA ASP A 198 -26.50 -10.78 3.05
C ASP A 198 -25.33 -10.34 3.95
N PRO A 199 -25.61 -9.98 5.22
CA PRO A 199 -24.70 -9.20 6.05
C PRO A 199 -23.39 -9.89 6.40
N LEU A 200 -23.40 -11.22 6.51
CA LEU A 200 -22.26 -12.00 6.99
C LEU A 200 -21.62 -12.86 5.91
N ASN A 201 -22.10 -12.78 4.66
CA ASN A 201 -21.50 -13.53 3.55
C ASN A 201 -20.00 -13.24 3.47
N PRO A 202 -19.16 -14.28 3.29
CA PRO A 202 -17.78 -14.07 2.93
C PRO A 202 -17.67 -13.21 1.66
N ARG A 203 -16.71 -12.29 1.67
CA ARG A 203 -16.42 -11.39 0.55
C ARG A 203 -14.92 -11.31 0.32
N GLY A 204 -14.50 -10.96 -0.89
CA GLY A 204 -13.10 -10.79 -1.25
C GLY A 204 -12.44 -12.01 -1.90
N GLU A 205 -13.11 -13.17 -1.96
CA GLU A 205 -12.63 -14.39 -2.63
C GLU A 205 -12.56 -14.22 -4.16
N ALA A 206 -13.38 -13.32 -4.72
CA ALA A 206 -13.64 -13.23 -6.16
C ALA A 206 -12.77 -12.23 -6.94
N LEU A 207 -11.90 -11.44 -6.30
CA LEU A 207 -10.99 -10.55 -7.04
C LEU A 207 -9.86 -11.37 -7.67
N GLY A 208 -10.16 -11.94 -8.84
CA GLY A 208 -9.17 -12.54 -9.74
C GLY A 208 -8.33 -11.45 -10.43
N SER A 209 -7.20 -11.86 -11.03
CA SER A 209 -6.27 -10.97 -11.73
C SER A 209 -6.84 -10.24 -12.96
N ALA A 210 -8.09 -10.53 -13.35
CA ALA A 210 -8.74 -10.01 -14.54
C ALA A 210 -9.82 -8.94 -14.27
N ASP A 211 -10.15 -8.65 -13.00
CA ASP A 211 -11.10 -7.58 -12.69
C ASP A 211 -10.37 -6.22 -12.73
N PRO A 212 -10.69 -5.29 -13.65
CA PRO A 212 -10.06 -3.96 -13.68
C PRO A 212 -10.59 -3.01 -12.59
N SER A 213 -11.45 -3.49 -11.68
CA SER A 213 -12.03 -2.65 -10.64
C SER A 213 -10.97 -2.14 -9.65
N LEU A 214 -10.92 -0.81 -9.51
CA LEU A 214 -10.22 -0.17 -8.40
C LEU A 214 -11.01 -0.43 -7.12
N SER A 215 -10.60 -1.43 -6.36
CA SER A 215 -11.19 -1.78 -5.07
C SER A 215 -10.35 -1.27 -3.90
N LEU A 216 -11.00 -0.71 -2.88
CA LEU A 216 -10.39 -0.43 -1.58
C LEU A 216 -10.54 -1.61 -0.61
N GLY A 217 -10.89 -2.78 -1.15
CA GLY A 217 -11.27 -3.96 -0.42
C GLY A 217 -12.76 -4.23 -0.52
N GLU A 218 -13.12 -5.50 -0.34
CA GLU A 218 -14.48 -5.92 -0.11
C GLU A 218 -14.69 -6.17 1.39
N TYR A 219 -15.88 -5.89 1.89
CA TYR A 219 -16.19 -5.98 3.31
C TYR A 219 -17.61 -6.52 3.48
N ASN A 220 -17.79 -7.40 4.46
CA ASN A 220 -19.11 -7.74 4.96
C ASN A 220 -19.61 -6.62 5.91
N VAL A 221 -20.76 -6.80 6.56
CA VAL A 221 -21.32 -5.76 7.44
C VAL A 221 -20.38 -5.44 8.61
N ILE A 222 -19.67 -6.44 9.14
CA ILE A 222 -18.75 -6.27 10.27
C ILE A 222 -17.54 -5.44 9.82
N GLY A 223 -16.91 -5.81 8.69
CA GLY A 223 -15.80 -5.03 8.14
C GLY A 223 -16.19 -3.61 7.78
N GLY A 224 -17.39 -3.42 7.21
CA GLY A 224 -17.95 -2.10 6.94
C GLY A 224 -18.11 -1.26 8.20
N LEU A 225 -18.68 -1.81 9.27
CA LEU A 225 -18.84 -1.12 10.56
C LEU A 225 -17.49 -0.80 11.23
N VAL A 226 -16.50 -1.70 11.13
CA VAL A 226 -15.13 -1.46 11.61
C VAL A 226 -14.49 -0.28 10.87
N LEU A 227 -14.66 -0.20 9.54
CA LEU A 227 -14.20 0.95 8.75
C LEU A 227 -14.92 2.25 9.10
N VAL A 228 -16.24 2.20 9.31
CA VAL A 228 -17.03 3.35 9.78
C VAL A 228 -16.49 3.86 11.10
N LEU A 229 -16.22 2.96 12.06
CA LEU A 229 -15.66 3.29 13.36
C LEU A 229 -14.27 3.91 13.22
N ALA A 230 -13.36 3.27 12.48
CA ALA A 230 -11.99 3.75 12.27
C ALA A 230 -11.97 5.12 11.57
N GLY A 231 -12.76 5.28 10.50
CA GLY A 231 -12.90 6.52 9.74
C GLY A 231 -13.51 7.66 10.57
N GLY A 232 -14.57 7.36 11.33
CA GLY A 232 -15.22 8.31 12.23
C GLY A 232 -14.30 8.79 13.36
N LEU A 233 -13.55 7.88 13.99
CA LEU A 233 -12.56 8.23 15.01
C LEU A 233 -11.38 9.05 14.45
N LEU A 234 -10.93 8.73 13.24
CA LEU A 234 -9.90 9.51 12.54
C LEU A 234 -10.39 10.92 12.20
N LEU A 235 -11.62 11.06 11.69
CA LEU A 235 -12.26 12.35 11.47
C LEU A 235 -12.39 13.15 12.76
N LEU A 236 -12.86 12.51 13.84
CA LEU A 236 -12.95 13.14 15.16
C LEU A 236 -11.59 13.67 15.61
N SER A 237 -10.54 12.85 15.51
CA SER A 237 -9.18 13.28 15.83
C SER A 237 -8.73 14.48 15.00
N ALA A 238 -8.99 14.46 13.70
CA ALA A 238 -8.57 15.50 12.76
C ALA A 238 -9.37 16.81 12.87
N LEU A 239 -10.64 16.74 13.31
CA LEU A 239 -11.53 17.88 13.50
C LEU A 239 -11.37 18.51 14.89
N SER A 240 -11.37 17.69 15.95
CA SER A 240 -11.37 18.16 17.33
C SER A 240 -9.98 18.20 17.97
N GLY A 241 -8.94 17.68 17.32
CA GLY A 241 -7.58 17.58 17.88
C GLY A 241 -7.44 16.57 19.02
N LYS A 242 -8.42 15.66 19.18
CA LYS A 242 -8.36 14.62 20.23
C LYS A 242 -7.39 13.52 19.81
N ALA A 243 -6.18 13.56 20.37
CA ALA A 243 -5.12 12.59 20.09
C ALA A 243 -5.55 11.14 20.38
N LEU A 244 -6.31 10.92 21.46
CA LEU A 244 -6.82 9.60 21.83
C LEU A 244 -7.68 8.97 20.72
N ALA A 245 -8.57 9.75 20.09
CA ALA A 245 -9.41 9.25 19.00
C ALA A 245 -8.57 8.74 17.82
N GLY A 246 -7.48 9.44 17.47
CA GLY A 246 -6.57 9.01 16.41
C GLY A 246 -5.78 7.75 16.76
N ARG A 247 -5.36 7.61 18.03
CA ARG A 247 -4.69 6.39 18.52
C ARG A 247 -5.63 5.18 18.51
N VAL A 248 -6.88 5.36 18.96
CA VAL A 248 -7.88 4.29 18.93
C VAL A 248 -8.21 3.92 17.49
N ALA A 249 -8.40 4.89 16.59
CA ALA A 249 -8.58 4.62 15.16
C ALA A 249 -7.42 3.80 14.58
N ALA A 250 -6.18 4.14 14.93
CA ALA A 250 -5.00 3.42 14.47
C ALA A 250 -4.98 1.96 14.96
N VAL A 251 -5.30 1.74 16.23
CA VAL A 251 -5.35 0.39 16.82
C VAL A 251 -6.48 -0.44 16.20
N VAL A 252 -7.68 0.13 16.06
CA VAL A 252 -8.83 -0.55 15.44
C VAL A 252 -8.51 -0.98 14.02
N ALA A 253 -7.99 -0.06 13.20
CA ALA A 253 -7.66 -0.36 11.81
C ALA A 253 -6.49 -1.35 11.68
N ALA A 254 -5.45 -1.24 12.52
CA ALA A 254 -4.34 -2.18 12.52
C ALA A 254 -4.75 -3.58 12.97
N ALA A 255 -5.58 -3.70 14.02
CA ALA A 255 -6.10 -4.96 14.49
C ALA A 255 -6.97 -5.63 13.41
N ALA A 256 -7.84 -4.86 12.76
CA ALA A 256 -8.67 -5.35 11.66
C ALA A 256 -7.84 -5.86 10.47
N ALA A 257 -6.77 -5.13 10.09
CA ALA A 257 -5.85 -5.57 9.06
C ALA A 257 -5.12 -6.87 9.45
N ALA A 258 -4.65 -6.98 10.70
CA ALA A 258 -3.98 -8.18 11.19
C ALA A 258 -4.93 -9.39 11.20
N THR A 259 -6.18 -9.19 11.65
CA THR A 259 -7.25 -10.19 11.58
C THR A 259 -7.47 -10.68 10.15
N LEU A 260 -7.45 -9.79 9.16
CA LEU A 260 -7.53 -10.18 7.76
C LEU A 260 -6.29 -10.95 7.31
N TYR A 261 -5.06 -10.49 7.59
CA TYR A 261 -3.84 -11.22 7.22
C TYR A 261 -3.78 -12.64 7.79
N ILE A 262 -4.27 -12.85 9.01
CA ILE A 262 -4.37 -14.18 9.63
C ILE A 262 -5.37 -15.08 8.88
N GLN A 263 -6.39 -14.49 8.26
CA GLN A 263 -7.47 -15.19 7.54
C GLN A 263 -7.35 -15.09 6.02
N VAL A 264 -6.25 -14.54 5.47
CA VAL A 264 -6.09 -14.52 4.00
C VAL A 264 -6.02 -15.97 3.53
N GLY A 265 -6.83 -16.31 2.52
CA GLY A 265 -6.96 -17.67 2.00
C GLY A 265 -8.06 -18.49 2.66
N PHE A 266 -8.73 -17.98 3.69
CA PHE A 266 -9.89 -18.64 4.28
C PHE A 266 -11.14 -18.31 3.44
N GLY A 267 -12.07 -19.26 3.36
CA GLY A 267 -13.33 -19.07 2.62
C GLY A 267 -14.31 -18.13 3.32
N ASP A 268 -14.08 -17.80 4.60
CA ASP A 268 -15.01 -17.06 5.46
C ASP A 268 -14.35 -16.05 6.42
N PRO A 269 -13.58 -15.08 5.91
CA PRO A 269 -12.91 -14.09 6.77
C PRO A 269 -13.93 -13.26 7.57
N LEU A 270 -13.68 -13.10 8.88
CA LEU A 270 -14.59 -12.44 9.83
C LEU A 270 -15.12 -11.07 9.37
N LEU A 271 -14.25 -10.24 8.81
CA LEU A 271 -14.59 -8.87 8.39
C LEU A 271 -15.11 -8.81 6.94
N GLY A 272 -15.11 -9.94 6.24
CA GLY A 272 -15.07 -9.95 4.79
C GLY A 272 -13.79 -9.26 4.29
N GLY A 273 -13.36 -9.65 3.09
CA GLY A 273 -12.26 -9.01 2.41
C GLY A 273 -11.03 -9.87 2.28
N ASN A 274 -10.02 -9.25 1.68
CA ASN A 274 -8.81 -9.90 1.23
C ASN A 274 -7.59 -9.03 1.58
N ALA A 275 -6.45 -9.35 0.98
CA ALA A 275 -5.23 -8.60 1.24
C ALA A 275 -5.30 -7.12 0.81
N THR A 276 -6.12 -6.76 -0.19
CA THR A 276 -6.41 -5.35 -0.54
C THR A 276 -7.15 -4.65 0.61
N SER A 277 -8.17 -5.31 1.18
CA SER A 277 -8.89 -4.80 2.37
C SER A 277 -7.94 -4.57 3.55
N ALA A 278 -6.99 -5.48 3.77
CA ALA A 278 -6.00 -5.37 4.83
C ALA A 278 -5.00 -4.22 4.58
N ALA A 279 -4.49 -4.07 3.37
CA ALA A 279 -3.59 -2.98 2.99
C ALA A 279 -4.27 -1.60 3.09
N PHE A 280 -5.57 -1.50 2.73
CA PHE A 280 -6.33 -0.28 2.92
C PHE A 280 -6.52 0.06 4.41
N LEU A 281 -6.83 -0.93 5.26
CA LEU A 281 -6.90 -0.74 6.71
C LEU A 281 -5.55 -0.31 7.31
N LEU A 282 -4.42 -0.85 6.84
CA LEU A 282 -3.09 -0.40 7.24
C LEU A 282 -2.79 1.04 6.82
N THR A 283 -3.28 1.45 5.65
CA THR A 283 -3.21 2.83 5.16
C THR A 283 -3.93 3.78 6.12
N VAL A 284 -5.16 3.43 6.52
CA VAL A 284 -5.94 4.18 7.53
C VAL A 284 -5.22 4.19 8.87
N ALA A 285 -4.71 3.04 9.32
CA ALA A 285 -4.01 2.91 10.59
C ALA A 285 -2.77 3.81 10.68
N LEU A 286 -1.97 3.84 9.62
CA LEU A 286 -0.75 4.65 9.57
C LEU A 286 -1.05 6.15 9.62
N VAL A 287 -2.04 6.61 8.85
CA VAL A 287 -2.47 8.03 8.88
C VAL A 287 -3.05 8.39 10.25
N ALA A 288 -3.86 7.50 10.84
CA ALA A 288 -4.43 7.69 12.17
C ALA A 288 -3.37 7.76 13.27
N ALA A 289 -2.33 6.94 13.19
CA ALA A 289 -1.22 6.97 14.13
C ALA A 289 -0.48 8.31 14.11
N VAL A 290 -0.31 8.92 12.94
CA VAL A 290 0.30 10.25 12.80
C VAL A 290 -0.65 11.35 13.27
N ALA A 291 -1.93 11.29 12.91
CA ALA A 291 -2.94 12.23 13.38
C ALA A 291 -3.07 12.23 14.92
N GLY A 292 -3.00 11.05 15.55
CA GLY A 292 -3.04 10.85 17.01
C GLY A 292 -1.76 11.26 17.76
N ARG A 293 -0.72 11.72 17.04
CA ARG A 293 0.52 12.30 17.61
C ARG A 293 0.63 13.81 17.40
N ALA A 294 -0.17 14.40 16.53
CA ALA A 294 -0.10 15.83 16.26
C ALA A 294 -0.48 16.62 17.52
N PRO A 295 0.34 17.58 17.98
CA PRO A 295 0.02 18.38 19.15
C PRO A 295 -1.30 19.13 18.92
N GLY A 296 -2.19 19.11 19.92
CA GLY A 296 -3.29 20.05 20.00
C GLY A 296 -2.74 21.48 19.91
N ARG A 297 -3.40 22.34 19.14
CA ARG A 297 -3.03 23.75 18.84
C ARG A 297 -1.88 24.28 19.71
N ALA A 298 -0.70 24.53 19.12
CA ALA A 298 0.13 25.61 19.64
C ALA A 298 -0.71 26.89 19.56
N SER A 299 -0.78 27.64 20.65
CA SER A 299 -1.36 28.99 20.64
C SER A 299 -0.67 29.82 19.54
N PRO A 300 -1.35 30.82 18.96
CA PRO A 300 -0.65 31.83 18.19
C PRO A 300 0.48 32.37 19.07
N ARG A 301 1.70 32.39 18.55
CA ARG A 301 2.76 33.18 19.17
C ARG A 301 2.36 34.64 18.95
N GLU A 302 2.03 35.32 20.03
CA GLU A 302 1.96 36.78 20.10
C GLU A 302 3.35 37.40 19.89
#